data_AF-A0A6L8L196-F1
#
_entry.id   AF-A0A6L8L196-F1
#
_cell.length_a   1.000
_cell.length_b   1.000
_cell.length_c   1.000
_cell.angle_alpha   90.00
_cell.angle_beta   90.00
_cell.angle_gamma   90.00
#
_symmetry.space_group_name_H-M   'P 1'
#
loop_
_entity.id
_entity.type
_entity.pdbx_description
1 polymer ?
#
loop_
_entity_poly.entity_id
_entity_poly.type
_entity_poly.pdbx_seq_one_letter_code
_entity_poly.pdbx_strand_id
1 'polypeptide(L)'
;MKTEAKLVEGKAQPRGKFPHLKRAGDFLFVSGTSSRRPDNTLAGVEVDALGTTSLDIRAQTRAVIDNIRDILRSAGADLSDIVEISTFLVNMNDFGGYNEVYGEYFDYDGPTRTTVAVHQLPHPHLLIEIKAIAWHPLK
;
A
#
# COMPACT_ATOMS: atom_id res chain seq x y z
N MET A 1 -17.03 -5.21 20.97
CA MET A 1 -16.11 -4.64 19.96
C MET A 1 -16.55 -5.14 18.59
N LYS A 2 -17.02 -4.27 17.69
CA LYS A 2 -17.38 -4.68 16.32
C LYS A 2 -16.08 -4.99 15.57
N THR A 3 -15.98 -6.18 15.00
CA THR A 3 -14.88 -6.53 14.09
C THR A 3 -15.44 -7.00 12.77
N GLU A 4 -14.83 -6.58 11.67
CA GLU A 4 -15.30 -6.88 10.31
C GLU A 4 -14.08 -7.05 9.41
N ALA A 5 -14.04 -8.12 8.63
CA ALA A 5 -12.97 -8.36 7.66
C ALA A 5 -13.53 -8.17 6.24
N LYS A 6 -12.76 -7.51 5.37
CA LYS A 6 -13.22 -7.19 4.01
C LYS A 6 -12.21 -7.62 2.96
N LEU A 7 -12.70 -8.38 1.99
CA LEU A 7 -12.09 -8.51 0.67
C LEU A 7 -12.74 -7.45 -0.22
N VAL A 8 -11.93 -6.57 -0.81
CA VAL A 8 -12.42 -5.49 -1.66
C VAL A 8 -12.49 -6.01 -3.08
N GLU A 9 -13.70 -6.00 -3.65
CA GLU A 9 -13.94 -6.40 -5.04
C GLU A 9 -13.15 -5.51 -6.01
N GLY A 10 -12.66 -6.09 -7.10
CA GLY A 10 -11.87 -5.36 -8.09
C GLY A 10 -10.46 -4.97 -7.65
N LYS A 11 -10.00 -5.33 -6.45
CA LYS A 11 -8.59 -5.23 -6.04
C LYS A 11 -7.85 -6.55 -6.23
N ALA A 12 -6.53 -6.49 -6.28
CA ALA A 12 -5.69 -7.67 -6.45
C ALA A 12 -5.87 -8.66 -5.29
N GLN A 13 -6.32 -9.87 -5.60
CA GLN A 13 -6.60 -10.91 -4.59
C GLN A 13 -5.39 -11.11 -3.67
N PRO A 14 -5.54 -11.08 -2.32
CA PRO A 14 -4.44 -11.29 -1.39
C PRO A 14 -3.70 -12.60 -1.68
N ARG A 15 -2.36 -12.59 -1.54
CA ARG A 15 -1.51 -13.77 -1.86
C ARG A 15 -1.62 -14.91 -0.84
N GLY A 16 -2.31 -14.68 0.27
CA GLY A 16 -2.62 -15.66 1.30
C GLY A 16 -4.04 -15.50 1.81
N LYS A 17 -4.42 -16.31 2.80
CA LYS A 17 -5.76 -16.27 3.41
C LYS A 17 -5.87 -15.15 4.45
N PHE A 18 -5.93 -13.91 3.98
CA PHE A 18 -6.13 -12.72 4.82
C PHE A 18 -6.94 -11.65 4.06
N PRO A 19 -7.67 -10.76 4.75
CA PRO A 19 -8.46 -9.71 4.11
C PRO A 19 -7.57 -8.54 3.64
N HIS A 20 -8.11 -7.66 2.80
CA HIS A 20 -7.45 -6.38 2.50
C HIS A 20 -7.52 -5.43 3.71
N LEU A 21 -8.64 -5.47 4.43
CA LEU A 21 -8.92 -4.60 5.56
C LEU A 21 -9.61 -5.36 6.69
N LYS A 22 -9.22 -5.06 7.94
CA LYS A 22 -9.88 -5.55 9.15
C LYS A 22 -10.23 -4.37 10.04
N ARG A 23 -11.52 -4.20 10.35
CA ARG A 23 -12.00 -3.29 11.40
C ARG A 23 -11.87 -3.96 12.77
N ALA A 24 -11.42 -3.21 13.77
CA ALA A 24 -11.47 -3.59 15.17
C ALA A 24 -11.80 -2.34 16.03
N GLY A 25 -13.07 -2.21 16.43
CA GLY A 25 -13.55 -0.97 17.04
C GLY A 25 -13.50 0.18 16.04
N ASP A 26 -12.88 1.29 16.45
CA ASP A 26 -12.74 2.49 15.63
C ASP A 26 -11.54 2.44 14.69
N PHE A 27 -10.68 1.44 14.82
CA PHE A 27 -9.51 1.28 13.96
C PHE A 27 -9.78 0.39 12.75
N LEU A 28 -9.14 0.74 11.64
CA LEU A 28 -9.07 0.01 10.38
C LEU A 28 -7.62 -0.39 10.13
N PHE A 29 -7.37 -1.68 10.02
CA PHE A 29 -6.05 -2.23 9.72
C PHE A 29 -6.03 -2.64 8.24
N VAL A 30 -5.23 -1.94 7.44
CA VAL A 30 -5.00 -2.28 6.03
C VAL A 30 -3.81 -3.23 5.95
N SER A 31 -3.96 -4.31 5.19
CA SER A 31 -2.88 -5.27 4.94
C SER A 31 -1.76 -4.65 4.09
N GLY A 32 -0.59 -5.30 4.07
CA GLY A 32 0.50 -4.90 3.19
C GLY A 32 0.01 -4.83 1.74
N THR A 33 0.14 -3.65 1.14
CA THR A 33 -0.42 -3.31 -0.17
C THR A 33 0.71 -2.96 -1.12
N SER A 34 0.67 -3.54 -2.31
CA SER A 34 1.67 -3.39 -3.38
C SER A 34 1.08 -2.72 -4.62
N SER A 35 1.90 -2.49 -5.64
CA SER A 35 1.48 -1.93 -6.94
C SER A 35 0.78 -2.94 -7.85
N ARG A 36 0.50 -4.15 -7.35
CA ARG A 36 -0.12 -5.23 -8.12
C ARG A 36 -1.56 -4.91 -8.49
N ARG A 37 -1.88 -5.09 -9.76
CA ARG A 37 -3.21 -4.95 -10.36
C ARG A 37 -4.02 -6.25 -10.21
N PRO A 38 -5.35 -6.20 -10.41
CA PRO A 38 -6.21 -7.38 -10.31
C PRO A 38 -5.85 -8.52 -11.27
N ASP A 39 -5.29 -8.20 -12.44
CA ASP A 39 -4.80 -9.14 -13.44
C ASP A 39 -3.40 -9.71 -13.13
N ASN A 40 -2.85 -9.41 -11.94
CA ASN A 40 -1.51 -9.74 -11.47
C ASN A 40 -0.35 -9.05 -12.19
N THR A 41 -0.60 -8.13 -13.14
CA THR A 41 0.44 -7.22 -13.61
C THR A 41 0.80 -6.23 -12.49
N LEU A 42 1.94 -5.56 -12.63
CA LEU A 42 2.44 -4.61 -11.64
C LEU A 42 2.53 -3.24 -12.29
N ALA A 43 2.00 -2.20 -11.63
CA ALA A 43 2.28 -0.83 -12.06
C ALA A 43 3.77 -0.52 -11.81
N GLY A 44 4.38 0.30 -12.67
CA GLY A 44 5.80 0.64 -12.56
C GLY A 44 6.76 -0.53 -12.79
N VAL A 45 6.37 -1.49 -13.62
CA VAL A 45 7.19 -2.65 -14.02
C VAL A 45 7.05 -2.87 -15.52
N GLU A 46 8.17 -2.85 -16.22
CA GLU A 46 8.29 -3.27 -17.60
C GLU A 46 9.33 -4.39 -17.70
N VAL A 47 9.07 -5.36 -18.58
CA VAL A 47 9.97 -6.49 -18.81
C VAL A 47 10.15 -6.63 -20.33
N ASP A 48 11.38 -6.54 -20.81
CA ASP A 48 11.67 -6.68 -22.23
C ASP A 48 11.65 -8.16 -22.69
N ALA A 49 11.85 -8.39 -23.98
CA ALA A 49 11.85 -9.74 -24.56
C ALA A 49 12.98 -10.66 -24.04
N LEU A 50 14.03 -10.09 -23.42
CA LEU A 50 15.16 -10.81 -22.85
C LEU A 50 15.02 -11.01 -21.33
N GLY A 51 13.97 -10.47 -20.71
CA GLY A 51 13.74 -10.53 -19.27
C GLY A 51 14.41 -9.40 -18.48
N THR A 52 14.96 -8.38 -19.13
CA THR A 52 15.48 -7.19 -18.45
C THR A 52 14.33 -6.41 -17.85
N THR A 53 14.44 -6.06 -16.57
CA THR A 53 13.39 -5.36 -15.84
C THR A 53 13.69 -3.87 -15.71
N SER A 54 12.70 -3.04 -16.02
CA SER A 54 12.69 -1.62 -15.67
C SER A 54 11.65 -1.42 -14.57
N LEU A 55 12.11 -0.97 -13.40
CA LEU A 55 11.28 -0.82 -12.21
C LEU A 55 11.25 0.66 -11.80
N ASP A 56 10.06 1.21 -11.61
CA ASP A 56 9.86 2.63 -11.26
C ASP A 56 9.23 2.76 -9.87
N ILE A 57 10.04 3.21 -8.90
CA ILE A 57 9.58 3.45 -7.53
C ILE A 57 8.44 4.47 -7.45
N ARG A 58 8.42 5.51 -8.27
CA ARG A 58 7.40 6.57 -8.23
C ARG A 58 6.05 6.02 -8.67
N ALA A 59 6.04 5.33 -9.80
CA ALA A 59 4.84 4.67 -10.32
C ALA A 59 4.32 3.59 -9.36
N GLN A 60 5.20 2.79 -8.76
CA GLN A 60 4.81 1.80 -7.75
C GLN A 60 4.24 2.46 -6.49
N THR A 61 4.90 3.49 -5.95
CA THR A 61 4.46 4.21 -4.75
C THR A 61 3.07 4.82 -4.95
N ARG A 62 2.84 5.47 -6.10
CA ARG A 62 1.55 6.06 -6.46
C ARG A 62 0.44 5.00 -6.46
N ALA A 63 0.67 3.89 -7.16
CA ALA A 63 -0.28 2.80 -7.23
C ALA A 63 -0.55 2.16 -5.86
N VAL A 64 0.45 2.04 -4.99
CA VAL A 64 0.27 1.55 -3.61
C VAL A 64 -0.65 2.46 -2.81
N ILE A 65 -0.40 3.77 -2.81
CA ILE A 65 -1.20 4.73 -2.03
C ILE A 65 -2.64 4.80 -2.59
N ASP A 66 -2.81 4.80 -3.91
CA ASP A 66 -4.13 4.76 -4.54
C ASP A 66 -4.88 3.46 -4.19
N ASN A 67 -4.19 2.32 -4.17
CA ASN A 67 -4.76 1.04 -3.74
C ASN A 67 -5.23 1.08 -2.27
N ILE A 68 -4.44 1.68 -1.38
CA ILE A 68 -4.81 1.85 0.03
C ILE A 68 -6.04 2.75 0.16
N ARG A 69 -6.10 3.86 -0.59
CA ARG A 69 -7.26 4.75 -0.64
C ARG A 69 -8.53 4.00 -1.04
N ASP A 70 -8.48 3.20 -2.11
CA ASP A 70 -9.63 2.41 -2.56
C ASP A 70 -10.08 1.40 -1.50
N ILE A 71 -9.12 0.77 -0.81
CA ILE A 71 -9.41 -0.16 0.28
C ILE A 71 -10.12 0.55 1.44
N LEU A 72 -9.63 1.72 1.86
CA LEU A 72 -10.23 2.53 2.92
C LEU A 72 -11.64 3.02 2.54
N ARG A 73 -11.80 3.49 1.30
CA ARG A 73 -13.10 3.95 0.77
C ARG A 73 -14.15 2.86 0.75
N SER A 74 -13.74 1.60 0.58
CA SER A 74 -14.65 0.46 0.72
C SER A 74 -15.27 0.34 2.12
N ALA A 75 -14.65 0.93 3.15
CA ALA A 75 -15.12 0.96 4.54
C ALA A 75 -15.60 2.36 4.98
N GLY A 76 -15.80 3.29 4.05
CA GLY A 76 -16.26 4.66 4.32
C GLY A 76 -15.17 5.64 4.80
N ALA A 77 -13.91 5.21 4.86
CA ALA A 77 -12.76 6.02 5.25
C ALA A 77 -12.01 6.58 4.03
N ASP A 78 -11.06 7.49 4.24
CA ASP A 78 -10.12 7.99 3.21
C ASP A 78 -8.69 8.09 3.78
N LEU A 79 -7.72 8.53 2.97
CA LEU A 79 -6.31 8.68 3.36
C LEU A 79 -6.13 9.61 4.57
N SER A 80 -7.01 10.60 4.74
CA SER A 80 -7.00 11.52 5.89
C SER A 80 -7.31 10.83 7.22
N ASP A 81 -7.89 9.63 7.19
CA ASP A 81 -8.15 8.84 8.41
C ASP A 81 -6.93 8.00 8.82
N ILE A 82 -5.87 7.94 8.01
CA ILE A 82 -4.66 7.17 8.33
C ILE A 82 -3.91 7.87 9.46
N VAL A 83 -3.51 7.09 10.48
CA VAL A 83 -2.77 7.57 11.65
C VAL A 83 -1.34 7.00 11.71
N GLU A 84 -1.09 5.87 11.04
CA GLU A 84 0.21 5.22 10.99
C GLU A 84 0.47 4.56 9.63
N ILE A 85 1.67 4.78 9.09
CA ILE A 85 2.19 4.13 7.89
C ILE A 85 3.49 3.38 8.20
N SER A 86 3.51 2.10 7.85
CA SER A 86 4.73 1.27 7.79
C SER A 86 5.07 1.00 6.33
N THR A 87 6.21 1.54 5.87
CA THR A 87 6.71 1.40 4.50
C THR A 87 7.90 0.46 4.45
N PHE A 88 7.85 -0.51 3.53
CA PHE A 88 8.91 -1.48 3.28
C PHE A 88 9.43 -1.28 1.86
N LEU A 89 10.63 -0.70 1.74
CA LEU A 89 11.39 -0.66 0.49
C LEU A 89 12.26 -1.91 0.38
N VAL A 90 12.87 -2.15 -0.79
CA VAL A 90 13.93 -3.17 -0.95
C VAL A 90 15.33 -2.56 -1.08
N ASN A 91 15.43 -1.27 -1.42
CA ASN A 91 16.69 -0.54 -1.55
C ASN A 91 16.50 0.92 -1.08
N MET A 92 17.41 1.45 -0.27
CA MET A 92 17.31 2.84 0.21
C MET A 92 17.66 3.88 -0.86
N ASN A 93 18.23 3.48 -1.99
CA ASN A 93 18.41 4.37 -3.15
C ASN A 93 17.05 4.84 -3.72
N ASP A 94 15.98 4.09 -3.48
CA ASP A 94 14.62 4.44 -3.89
C ASP A 94 13.93 5.46 -2.95
N PHE A 95 14.53 5.74 -1.79
CA PHE A 95 13.93 6.58 -0.74
C PHE A 95 13.58 7.99 -1.23
N GLY A 96 14.40 8.58 -2.11
CA GLY A 96 14.12 9.90 -2.69
C GLY A 96 12.86 9.91 -3.54
N GLY A 97 12.75 8.98 -4.50
CA GLY A 97 11.59 8.87 -5.39
C GLY A 97 10.31 8.46 -4.66
N TYR A 98 10.42 7.59 -3.65
CA TYR A 98 9.32 7.29 -2.73
C TYR A 98 8.82 8.54 -2.01
N ASN A 99 9.71 9.34 -1.40
CA ASN A 99 9.31 10.51 -0.62
C ASN A 99 8.69 11.61 -1.47
N GLU A 100 9.17 11.80 -2.69
CA GLU A 100 8.59 12.74 -3.65
C GLU A 100 7.10 12.44 -3.86
N VAL A 101 6.77 11.19 -4.22
CA VAL A 101 5.37 10.80 -4.43
C VAL A 101 4.59 10.79 -3.11
N TYR A 102 5.18 10.30 -2.01
CA TYR A 102 4.52 10.31 -0.70
C TYR A 102 4.06 11.73 -0.30
N GLY A 103 4.89 12.75 -0.54
CA GLY A 103 4.60 14.15 -0.23
C GLY A 103 3.49 14.78 -1.07
N GLU A 104 3.04 14.10 -2.14
CA GLU A 104 1.85 14.52 -2.89
C GLU A 104 0.53 14.10 -2.20
N TYR A 105 0.59 13.14 -1.28
CA TYR A 105 -0.59 12.57 -0.61
C TYR A 105 -0.69 12.93 0.86
N PHE A 106 0.44 13.18 1.52
CA PHE A 106 0.51 13.46 2.95
C PHE A 106 1.46 14.62 3.22
N ASP A 107 1.15 15.43 4.22
CA ASP A 107 1.97 16.55 4.70
C ASP A 107 2.31 16.36 6.20
N TYR A 108 2.72 17.46 6.86
CA TYR A 108 3.10 17.44 8.28
C TYR A 108 1.94 17.20 9.24
N ASP A 109 0.68 17.36 8.81
CA ASP A 109 -0.52 17.02 9.58
C ASP A 109 -0.98 15.57 9.30
N GLY A 110 -0.22 14.83 8.49
CA GLY A 110 -0.47 13.44 8.11
C GLY A 110 -0.11 12.39 9.18
N PRO A 111 -0.09 11.11 8.80
CA PRO A 111 0.17 10.01 9.73
C PRO A 111 1.61 9.95 10.20
N THR A 112 1.81 9.35 11.37
CA THR A 112 3.14 8.88 11.78
C THR A 112 3.69 7.86 10.78
N ARG A 113 5.00 7.82 10.59
CA ARG A 113 5.61 7.06 9.49
C ARG A 113 6.91 6.38 9.87
N THR A 114 7.04 5.11 9.49
CA THR A 114 8.29 4.35 9.52
C THR A 114 8.63 3.85 8.11
N THR A 115 9.90 3.97 7.70
CA THR A 115 10.39 3.42 6.42
C THR A 115 11.67 2.63 6.68
N VAL A 116 11.70 1.39 6.20
CA VAL A 116 12.89 0.52 6.22
C VAL A 116 13.09 -0.14 4.87
N ALA A 117 14.33 -0.52 4.56
CA ALA A 117 14.60 -1.45 3.47
C ALA A 117 14.67 -2.88 4.01
N VAL A 118 13.78 -3.76 3.53
CA VAL A 118 13.76 -5.18 3.86
C VAL A 118 14.58 -5.97 2.85
N HIS A 119 14.97 -7.20 3.20
CA HIS A 119 15.75 -8.04 2.28
C HIS A 119 15.00 -8.32 0.98
N GLN A 120 13.71 -8.69 1.06
CA GLN A 120 12.86 -9.01 -0.08
C GLN A 120 11.39 -8.73 0.23
N LEU A 121 10.63 -8.36 -0.80
CA LEU A 121 9.17 -8.33 -0.80
C LEU A 121 8.61 -9.62 -1.46
N PRO A 122 7.30 -9.91 -1.35
CA PRO A 122 6.74 -11.18 -1.84
C PRO A 122 6.90 -11.41 -3.35
N HIS A 123 7.18 -10.38 -4.14
CA HIS A 123 7.41 -10.48 -5.58
C HIS A 123 8.69 -9.73 -5.97
N PRO A 124 9.58 -10.28 -6.81
CA PRO A 124 10.91 -9.72 -7.07
C PRO A 124 10.90 -8.34 -7.74
N HIS A 125 9.82 -8.00 -8.45
CA HIS A 125 9.67 -6.70 -9.12
C HIS A 125 9.04 -5.61 -8.24
N LEU A 126 8.67 -5.94 -7.00
CA LEU A 126 8.17 -4.94 -6.06
C LEU A 126 9.33 -4.20 -5.41
N LEU A 127 9.29 -2.88 -5.53
CA LEU A 127 10.22 -1.98 -4.85
C LEU A 127 9.68 -1.47 -3.52
N ILE A 128 8.35 -1.51 -3.35
CA ILE A 128 7.65 -0.96 -2.20
C ILE A 128 6.39 -1.75 -1.84
N GLU A 129 6.17 -1.92 -0.53
CA GLU A 129 4.91 -2.35 0.06
C GLU A 129 4.58 -1.45 1.25
N ILE A 130 3.31 -1.05 1.40
CA ILE A 130 2.86 -0.22 2.53
C ILE A 130 1.75 -0.93 3.30
N LYS A 131 1.86 -0.91 4.63
CA LYS A 131 0.80 -1.24 5.58
C LYS A 131 0.33 0.06 6.24
N ALA A 132 -0.98 0.21 6.43
CA ALA A 132 -1.57 1.39 7.06
C ALA A 132 -2.53 1.03 8.19
N ILE A 133 -2.60 1.90 9.20
CA ILE A 133 -3.63 1.90 10.24
C ILE A 133 -4.39 3.21 10.14
N ALA A 134 -5.71 3.14 10.08
CA ALA A 134 -6.60 4.29 10.07
C ALA A 134 -7.53 4.29 11.28
N TRP A 135 -7.96 5.46 11.71
CA TRP A 135 -8.94 5.67 12.76
C TRP A 135 -10.21 6.28 12.16
N HIS A 136 -11.30 5.52 12.16
CA HIS A 136 -12.58 5.91 11.57
C HIS A 136 -13.74 5.28 12.36
N PRO A 137 -14.26 5.97 13.40
CA PRO A 137 -15.36 5.47 14.23
C PRO A 137 -16.62 5.17 13.42
N LEU A 138 -17.37 4.15 13.83
CA LEU A 138 -18.70 3.90 13.28
C LEU A 138 -19.67 4.96 13.79
N LYS A 139 -20.46 5.55 12.89
CA LYS A 139 -21.60 6.40 13.25
C LYS A 139 -22.69 5.59 13.95
#